data_AF-A0A5D0XVF0-F1
#
_entry.id   AF-A0A5D0XVF0-F1
#
_cell.length_a   1.000
_cell.length_b   1.000
_cell.length_c   1.000
_cell.angle_alpha   90.00
_cell.angle_beta   90.00
_cell.angle_gamma   90.00
#
_symmetry.space_group_name_H-M   'P 1'
#
loop_
_entity.id
_entity.type
_entity.pdbx_description
1 polymer ?
#
loop_
_entity_poly.entity_id
_entity_poly.type
_entity_poly.pdbx_seq_one_letter_code
_entity_poly.pdbx_strand_id
1 'polypeptide(L)'
;MTDSSKNPFHNPELSDTERSSTGHSSDHPGRDYPEDPSPGKTTGKRRSGPSGPSEPRRPGTNERQAPRRSMTPSGESQEPVIPGELFLADGDIEINVGLEVTTLRVENVADRPVQVGSHFHFAEVNTGLEFDRDAAWGKRLNVLSGGAMRFEPGAAEEVELVPIGGDRIIYGLRGLCGGKLDDQDR
;
A
#
# COMPACT_ATOMS: atom_id res chain seq x y z
N MET A 1 -1.57 -1.53 39.93
CA MET A 1 -1.18 -0.12 40.05
C MET A 1 0.20 0.03 39.45
N THR A 2 0.27 0.18 38.13
CA THR A 2 1.51 0.42 37.40
C THR A 2 1.60 1.91 37.10
N ASP A 3 2.68 2.50 37.59
CA ASP A 3 3.01 3.91 37.59
C ASP A 3 3.12 4.46 36.15
N SER A 4 2.12 5.22 35.72
CA SER A 4 2.04 5.87 34.39
C SER A 4 3.06 7.01 34.18
N SER A 5 4.00 7.22 35.11
CA SER A 5 4.92 8.37 35.10
C SER A 5 6.20 8.21 34.28
N LYS A 6 6.38 7.11 33.54
CA LYS A 6 7.56 6.88 32.69
C LYS A 6 7.21 6.52 31.25
N ASN A 7 6.30 7.26 30.63
CA ASN A 7 6.21 7.23 29.16
C ASN A 7 7.31 8.16 28.59
N PRO A 8 8.34 7.62 27.90
CA PRO A 8 9.42 8.43 27.32
C PRO A 8 8.94 9.35 26.17
N PHE A 9 7.68 9.24 25.75
CA PHE A 9 7.03 10.09 24.76
C PHE A 9 6.04 11.10 25.37
N HIS A 10 5.97 11.21 26.70
CA HIS A 10 5.11 12.20 27.33
C HIS A 10 5.72 13.60 27.19
N ASN A 11 5.08 14.44 26.39
CA ASN A 11 5.43 15.86 26.29
C ASN A 11 4.52 16.67 27.23
N PRO A 12 5.04 17.18 28.37
CA PRO A 12 4.24 17.90 29.36
C PRO A 12 3.74 19.27 28.89
N GLU A 13 4.24 19.79 27.76
CA GLU A 13 3.78 21.06 27.18
C GLU A 13 2.52 20.92 26.31
N LEU A 14 2.11 19.70 25.98
CA LEU A 14 0.87 19.44 25.24
C LEU A 14 -0.22 19.00 26.22
N SER A 15 -0.72 19.94 27.01
CA SER A 15 -1.94 19.72 27.80
C SER A 15 -3.17 19.79 26.87
N ASP A 16 -4.09 18.85 27.00
CA ASP A 16 -5.29 18.66 26.16
C ASP A 16 -6.33 19.80 26.23
N THR A 17 -5.97 20.99 26.73
CA THR A 17 -6.92 22.08 27.01
C THR A 17 -7.09 23.08 25.87
N GLU A 18 -6.26 23.05 24.82
CA GLU A 18 -6.46 23.94 23.65
C GLU A 18 -6.31 23.22 22.31
N ARG A 19 -7.21 22.28 22.01
CA ARG A 19 -7.50 21.94 20.59
C ARG A 19 -8.33 23.06 19.98
N SER A 20 -7.67 24.17 19.67
CA SER A 20 -8.21 25.17 18.75
C SER A 20 -8.35 24.51 17.37
N SER A 21 -9.60 24.25 16.97
CA SER A 21 -9.93 23.76 15.63
C SER A 21 -9.43 24.78 14.60
N THR A 22 -8.29 24.53 13.97
CA THR A 22 -7.86 25.31 12.82
C THR A 22 -8.71 24.88 11.63
N GLY A 23 -9.96 25.37 11.60
CA GLY A 23 -10.86 25.15 10.48
C GLY A 23 -10.32 25.86 9.25
N HIS A 24 -9.81 25.11 8.29
CA HIS A 24 -9.48 25.67 6.98
C HIS A 24 -10.79 26.05 6.28
N SER A 25 -10.81 27.18 5.56
CA SER A 25 -12.00 27.70 4.85
C SER A 25 -12.67 26.70 3.88
N SER A 26 -11.97 25.62 3.54
CA SER A 26 -12.43 24.52 2.70
C SER A 26 -13.23 23.42 3.44
N ASP A 27 -13.17 23.34 4.77
CA ASP A 27 -13.75 22.23 5.56
C ASP A 27 -15.20 22.50 5.99
N HIS A 28 -16.04 22.96 5.06
CA HIS A 28 -17.49 22.98 5.24
C HIS A 28 -18.13 21.83 4.45
N PRO A 29 -18.86 20.90 5.11
CA PRO A 29 -19.62 19.88 4.39
C PRO A 29 -20.87 20.55 3.82
N GLY A 30 -20.91 20.74 2.50
CA GLY A 30 -22.07 21.30 1.79
C GLY A 30 -21.84 22.63 1.08
N ARG A 31 -20.67 22.84 0.45
CA ARG A 31 -20.56 23.90 -0.57
C ARG A 31 -21.27 23.46 -1.85
N ASP A 32 -22.33 24.18 -2.19
CA ASP A 32 -22.89 24.17 -3.53
C ASP A 32 -21.86 24.77 -4.49
N TYR A 33 -21.46 24.00 -5.50
CA TYR A 33 -20.65 24.49 -6.60
C TYR A 33 -21.53 25.39 -7.49
N PRO A 34 -21.12 26.63 -7.81
CA PRO A 34 -21.83 27.41 -8.81
C PRO A 34 -21.73 26.69 -10.16
N GLU A 35 -22.86 26.54 -10.85
CA GLU A 35 -22.89 26.01 -12.21
C GLU A 35 -22.01 26.85 -13.13
N ASP A 36 -21.11 26.16 -13.82
CA ASP A 36 -20.06 26.71 -14.67
C ASP A 36 -20.66 27.57 -15.80
N PRO A 37 -20.23 28.83 -16.00
CA PRO A 37 -20.55 29.54 -17.23
C PRO A 37 -19.65 29.01 -18.34
N SER A 38 -20.23 28.24 -19.26
CA SER A 38 -19.60 27.81 -20.51
C SER A 38 -18.78 28.93 -21.17
N PRO A 39 -17.45 28.78 -21.36
CA PRO A 39 -16.71 29.67 -22.23
C PRO A 39 -16.88 29.22 -23.69
N GLY A 40 -17.59 30.04 -24.45
CA GLY A 40 -17.78 29.87 -25.88
C GLY A 40 -16.47 29.93 -26.68
N LYS A 41 -16.35 28.98 -27.61
CA LYS A 41 -15.68 29.01 -28.93
C LYS A 41 -14.54 30.01 -29.11
N THR A 42 -13.30 29.53 -28.99
CA THR A 42 -12.17 30.05 -29.76
C THR A 42 -11.79 29.06 -30.87
N THR A 43 -11.90 29.55 -32.09
CA THR A 43 -11.45 28.89 -33.31
C THR A 43 -9.92 28.99 -33.40
N GLY A 44 -9.25 27.87 -33.69
CA GLY A 44 -7.82 27.91 -34.04
C GLY A 44 -7.01 26.72 -33.55
N LYS A 45 -7.14 25.57 -34.21
CA LYS A 45 -6.30 24.39 -34.02
C LYS A 45 -4.87 24.68 -34.50
N ARG A 46 -3.98 25.19 -33.64
CA ARG A 46 -2.53 25.22 -33.93
C ARG A 46 -1.89 23.92 -33.44
N ARG A 47 -1.72 22.98 -34.38
CA ARG A 47 -0.86 21.81 -34.19
C ARG A 47 0.60 22.27 -34.24
N SER A 48 1.35 22.09 -33.16
CA SER A 48 2.81 22.13 -33.18
C SER A 48 3.32 20.86 -33.87
N GLY A 49 3.50 20.92 -35.19
CA GLY A 49 4.23 19.89 -35.94
C GLY A 49 5.75 20.01 -35.72
N PRO A 50 6.53 18.97 -36.08
CA PRO A 50 7.98 19.03 -35.97
C PRO A 50 8.51 20.11 -36.93
N SER A 51 9.26 21.06 -36.39
CA SER A 51 9.88 22.10 -37.19
C SER A 51 10.95 21.47 -38.08
N GLY A 52 10.76 21.52 -39.40
CA GLY A 52 11.81 21.17 -40.36
C GLY A 52 13.02 22.10 -40.21
N PRO A 53 14.23 21.67 -40.62
CA PRO A 53 15.43 22.48 -40.47
C PRO A 53 15.28 23.78 -41.28
N SER A 54 15.56 24.91 -40.65
CA SER A 54 15.51 26.22 -41.30
C SER A 54 16.63 26.36 -42.31
N GLU A 55 16.33 26.98 -43.45
CA GLU A 55 17.30 27.20 -44.52
C GLU A 55 18.33 28.29 -44.12
N PRO A 56 19.63 28.10 -44.39
CA PRO A 56 20.65 29.07 -43.98
C PRO A 56 20.48 30.40 -44.72
N ARG A 57 20.45 31.52 -43.98
CA ARG A 57 20.29 32.88 -44.53
C ARG A 57 21.50 33.41 -45.34
N ARG A 58 22.49 32.58 -45.68
CA ARG A 58 23.66 33.01 -46.47
C ARG A 58 24.24 31.87 -47.31
N PRO A 59 24.43 32.03 -48.63
CA PRO A 59 25.24 31.11 -49.42
C PRO A 59 26.71 31.38 -49.06
N GLY A 60 27.25 30.57 -48.16
CA GLY A 60 28.67 30.53 -47.83
C GLY A 60 29.17 29.13 -48.08
N THR A 61 30.26 28.99 -48.84
CA THR A 61 30.94 27.71 -49.05
C THR A 61 31.26 27.08 -47.69
N ASN A 62 30.90 25.81 -47.52
CA ASN A 62 31.04 25.03 -46.29
C ASN A 62 32.51 24.76 -45.86
N GLU A 63 33.47 25.57 -46.30
CA GLU A 63 34.91 25.28 -46.23
C GLU A 63 35.62 25.87 -45.01
N ARG A 64 34.90 26.45 -44.04
CA ARG A 64 35.51 27.00 -42.80
C ARG A 64 35.03 26.36 -41.51
N GLN A 65 34.61 25.09 -41.54
CA GLN A 65 34.61 24.31 -40.30
C GLN A 65 35.97 23.63 -40.19
N ALA A 66 36.84 24.16 -39.32
CA ALA A 66 38.00 23.41 -38.85
C ALA A 66 37.52 22.01 -38.41
N PRO A 67 38.25 20.92 -38.75
CA PRO A 67 37.82 19.58 -38.39
C PRO A 67 37.59 19.54 -36.88
N ARG A 68 36.37 19.19 -36.48
CA ARG A 68 36.07 18.97 -35.06
C ARG A 68 37.09 17.96 -34.55
N ARG A 69 37.89 18.37 -33.56
CA ARG A 69 38.79 17.47 -32.86
C ARG A 69 37.93 16.33 -32.31
N SER A 70 38.07 15.15 -32.89
CA SER A 70 37.46 13.94 -32.36
C SER A 70 38.12 13.65 -31.02
N MET A 71 37.47 14.02 -29.91
CA MET A 71 37.79 13.40 -28.63
C MET A 71 37.28 11.98 -28.70
N THR A 72 38.20 11.02 -28.76
CA THR A 72 37.90 9.65 -28.37
C THR A 72 37.56 9.71 -26.87
N PRO A 73 36.35 9.33 -26.42
CA PRO A 73 36.10 9.21 -25.01
C PRO A 73 36.91 8.01 -24.51
N SER A 74 38.12 8.28 -24.04
CA SER A 74 38.90 7.35 -23.24
C SER A 74 38.42 7.50 -21.80
N GLY A 75 37.48 6.64 -21.41
CA GLY A 75 36.96 6.57 -20.06
C GLY A 75 35.93 5.47 -19.98
N GLU A 76 36.21 4.47 -19.14
CA GLU A 76 35.28 3.40 -18.78
C GLU A 76 33.88 3.97 -18.57
N SER A 77 32.87 3.29 -19.11
CA SER A 77 31.47 3.62 -18.90
C SER A 77 31.18 3.54 -17.40
N GLN A 78 31.30 4.68 -16.71
CA GLN A 78 30.79 4.82 -15.35
C GLN A 78 29.29 4.60 -15.46
N GLU A 79 28.79 3.56 -14.77
CA GLU A 79 27.37 3.31 -14.72
C GLU A 79 26.66 4.60 -14.26
N PRO A 80 25.61 5.04 -14.97
CA PRO A 80 24.94 6.28 -14.64
C PRO A 80 24.36 6.17 -13.23
N VAL A 81 24.69 7.11 -12.35
CA VAL A 81 24.12 7.18 -11.00
C VAL A 81 22.60 7.37 -11.11
N ILE A 82 21.82 6.50 -10.46
CA ILE A 82 20.36 6.56 -10.40
C ILE A 82 19.93 7.05 -9.01
N PRO A 83 19.47 8.31 -8.85
CA PRO A 83 19.01 8.81 -7.56
C PRO A 83 17.83 8.00 -7.01
N GLY A 84 17.97 7.46 -5.80
CA GLY A 84 16.96 6.62 -5.16
C GLY A 84 17.05 5.13 -5.49
N GLU A 85 18.13 4.70 -6.14
CA GLU A 85 18.38 3.27 -6.35
C GLU A 85 18.54 2.51 -5.03
N LEU A 86 17.92 1.33 -4.98
CA LEU A 86 18.01 0.41 -3.86
C LEU A 86 18.86 -0.79 -4.27
N PHE A 87 20.00 -0.95 -3.59
CA PHE A 87 20.81 -2.16 -3.70
C PHE A 87 20.29 -3.19 -2.72
N LEU A 88 19.51 -4.15 -3.23
CA LEU A 88 18.98 -5.25 -2.44
C LEU A 88 20.10 -6.27 -2.18
N ALA A 89 20.11 -6.85 -0.98
CA ALA A 89 20.91 -8.03 -0.72
C ALA A 89 20.29 -9.23 -1.46
N ASP A 90 21.15 -10.16 -1.88
CA ASP A 90 20.68 -11.44 -2.44
C ASP A 90 20.05 -12.31 -1.33
N GLY A 91 19.02 -13.07 -1.71
CA GLY A 91 18.36 -14.04 -0.84
C GLY A 91 16.91 -13.69 -0.51
N ASP A 92 16.19 -14.70 -0.02
CA ASP A 92 14.79 -14.58 0.36
C ASP A 92 14.65 -14.18 1.84
N ILE A 93 13.59 -13.42 2.15
CA ILE A 93 13.23 -13.09 3.53
C ILE A 93 12.17 -14.08 4.01
N GLU A 94 12.54 -14.93 4.96
CA GLU A 94 11.59 -15.79 5.64
C GLU A 94 10.68 -14.97 6.57
N ILE A 95 9.37 -15.19 6.47
CA ILE A 95 8.37 -14.52 7.30
C ILE A 95 7.79 -15.48 8.35
N ASN A 96 7.31 -14.92 9.46
CA ASN A 96 6.60 -15.68 10.51
C ASN A 96 7.41 -16.87 11.07
N VAL A 97 8.75 -16.77 11.07
CA VAL A 97 9.65 -17.84 11.51
C VAL A 97 9.39 -18.20 12.97
N GLY A 98 9.38 -19.50 13.26
CA GLY A 98 9.20 -20.04 14.61
C GLY A 98 7.74 -20.08 15.11
N LEU A 99 6.77 -19.69 14.28
CA LEU A 99 5.35 -19.84 14.59
C LEU A 99 4.84 -21.21 14.14
N GLU A 100 3.93 -21.78 14.93
CA GLU A 100 3.25 -23.02 14.56
C GLU A 100 2.31 -22.77 13.37
N VAL A 101 2.49 -23.56 12.30
CA VAL A 101 1.67 -23.48 11.09
C VAL A 101 0.58 -24.55 11.16
N THR A 102 -0.66 -24.13 10.98
CA THR A 102 -1.82 -25.02 10.86
C THR A 102 -2.38 -24.91 9.45
N THR A 103 -2.38 -26.02 8.71
CA THR A 103 -2.99 -26.08 7.38
C THR A 103 -4.46 -26.47 7.51
N LEU A 104 -5.35 -25.70 6.90
CA LEU A 104 -6.79 -25.99 6.86
C LEU A 104 -7.30 -25.94 5.42
N ARG A 105 -8.22 -26.84 5.09
CA ARG A 105 -9.00 -26.77 3.86
C ARG A 105 -10.19 -25.84 4.07
N VAL A 106 -10.32 -24.86 3.17
CA VAL A 106 -11.34 -23.82 3.23
C VAL A 106 -12.13 -23.82 1.92
N GLU A 107 -13.44 -23.94 2.03
CA GLU A 107 -14.35 -23.95 0.87
C GLU A 107 -15.29 -22.75 0.91
N ASN A 108 -15.43 -22.04 -0.21
CA ASN A 108 -16.40 -20.95 -0.31
C ASN A 108 -17.74 -21.47 -0.84
N VAL A 109 -18.70 -21.68 0.06
CA VAL A 109 -20.07 -22.10 -0.29
C VAL A 109 -20.99 -20.93 -0.65
N ALA A 110 -20.51 -19.69 -0.58
CA ALA A 110 -21.28 -18.52 -0.98
C ALA A 110 -21.30 -18.33 -2.50
N ASP A 111 -22.27 -17.54 -2.96
CA ASP A 111 -22.44 -17.14 -4.35
C ASP A 111 -21.53 -15.97 -4.78
N ARG A 112 -20.71 -15.46 -3.85
CA ARG A 112 -19.84 -14.29 -4.05
C ARG A 112 -18.40 -14.61 -3.65
N PRO A 113 -17.42 -14.01 -4.33
CA PRO A 113 -16.03 -14.15 -3.95
C PRO A 113 -15.77 -13.52 -2.58
N VAL A 114 -14.93 -14.17 -1.79
CA VAL A 114 -14.51 -13.71 -0.46
C VAL A 114 -13.01 -13.49 -0.46
N GLN A 115 -12.55 -12.37 0.09
CA GLN A 115 -11.13 -12.09 0.25
C GLN A 115 -10.81 -11.84 1.72
N VAL A 116 -9.79 -12.51 2.24
CA VAL A 116 -9.38 -12.45 3.64
C VAL A 116 -7.94 -11.94 3.73
N GLY A 117 -7.71 -10.92 4.56
CA GLY A 117 -6.41 -10.30 4.75
C GLY A 117 -5.50 -11.05 5.73
N SER A 118 -4.19 -10.78 5.63
CA SER A 118 -3.11 -11.37 6.44
C SER A 118 -3.31 -11.34 7.96
N HIS A 119 -3.91 -10.28 8.51
CA HIS A 119 -4.05 -10.05 9.95
C HIS A 119 -5.48 -10.19 10.47
N PHE A 120 -6.38 -10.70 9.65
CA PHE A 120 -7.74 -10.94 10.06
C PHE A 120 -7.82 -12.21 10.93
N HIS A 121 -8.62 -12.20 12.00
CA HIS A 121 -8.86 -13.38 12.82
C HIS A 121 -9.61 -14.44 12.00
N PHE A 122 -8.92 -15.51 11.63
CA PHE A 122 -9.43 -16.42 10.61
C PHE A 122 -10.74 -17.11 11.05
N ALA A 123 -10.89 -17.43 12.33
CA ALA A 123 -12.14 -17.98 12.85
C ALA A 123 -13.37 -17.05 12.66
N GLU A 124 -13.17 -15.74 12.54
CA GLU A 124 -14.23 -14.75 12.36
C GLU A 124 -14.47 -14.34 10.89
N VAL A 125 -13.92 -15.05 9.92
CA VAL A 125 -14.17 -14.70 8.50
C VAL A 125 -15.63 -14.95 8.13
N ASN A 126 -16.01 -14.55 6.91
CA ASN A 126 -17.35 -14.73 6.35
C ASN A 126 -17.92 -16.14 6.61
N THR A 127 -19.19 -16.25 7.03
CA THR A 127 -19.88 -17.55 7.23
C THR A 127 -19.99 -18.37 5.95
N GLY A 128 -19.88 -17.73 4.79
CA GLY A 128 -19.83 -18.40 3.49
C GLY A 128 -18.57 -19.24 3.27
N LEU A 129 -17.57 -19.15 4.15
CA LEU A 129 -16.40 -20.03 4.14
C LEU A 129 -16.61 -21.19 5.13
N GLU A 130 -16.59 -22.41 4.61
CA GLU A 130 -16.71 -23.66 5.37
C GLU A 130 -15.32 -24.24 5.64
N PHE A 131 -15.00 -24.44 6.92
CA PHE A 131 -13.75 -24.99 7.45
C PHE A 131 -13.88 -25.22 8.95
N ASP A 132 -12.87 -25.86 9.57
CA ASP A 132 -12.80 -26.04 11.02
C ASP A 132 -12.49 -24.71 11.75
N ARG A 133 -13.54 -24.10 12.29
CA ARG A 133 -13.48 -22.80 13.00
C ARG A 133 -12.73 -22.89 14.32
N ASP A 134 -12.79 -24.03 14.99
CA ASP A 134 -12.13 -24.24 16.28
C ASP A 134 -10.62 -24.36 16.06
N ALA A 135 -10.20 -25.10 15.03
CA ALA A 135 -8.80 -25.18 14.63
C ALA A 135 -8.22 -23.82 14.15
N ALA A 136 -9.06 -22.92 13.65
CA ALA A 136 -8.67 -21.58 13.21
C ALA A 136 -8.70 -20.52 14.33
N TRP A 137 -9.14 -20.86 15.54
CA TRP A 137 -9.28 -19.92 16.64
C TRP A 137 -7.93 -19.34 17.06
N GLY A 138 -7.84 -18.01 17.11
CA GLY A 138 -6.62 -17.32 17.48
C GLY A 138 -5.53 -17.29 16.44
N LYS A 139 -5.87 -17.60 15.19
CA LYS A 139 -4.92 -17.67 14.08
C LYS A 139 -5.29 -16.67 12.97
N ARG A 140 -4.30 -16.36 12.15
CA ARG A 140 -4.37 -15.48 10.98
C ARG A 140 -3.63 -16.13 9.81
N LEU A 141 -3.85 -15.65 8.59
CA LEU A 141 -3.19 -16.20 7.40
C LEU A 141 -1.67 -16.04 7.46
N ASN A 142 -0.96 -17.12 7.09
CA ASN A 142 0.49 -17.15 6.90
C ASN A 142 0.89 -16.58 5.54
N VAL A 143 0.53 -15.32 5.29
CA VAL A 143 0.89 -14.60 4.07
C VAL A 143 1.65 -13.32 4.40
N LEU A 144 2.25 -12.69 3.39
CA LEU A 144 2.92 -11.40 3.54
C LEU A 144 1.98 -10.38 4.20
N SER A 145 2.55 -9.54 5.07
CA SER A 145 1.79 -8.46 5.71
C SER A 145 1.20 -7.53 4.66
N GLY A 146 -0.08 -7.17 4.81
CA GLY A 146 -0.84 -6.42 3.80
C GLY A 146 -1.36 -7.27 2.63
N GLY A 147 -0.90 -8.52 2.51
CA GLY A 147 -1.44 -9.50 1.56
C GLY A 147 -2.81 -10.02 1.95
N ALA A 148 -3.44 -10.75 1.02
CA ALA A 148 -4.74 -11.37 1.20
C ALA A 148 -4.88 -12.61 0.32
N MET A 149 -5.75 -13.53 0.72
CA MET A 149 -6.14 -14.71 -0.05
C MET A 149 -7.58 -14.56 -0.53
N ARG A 150 -7.86 -14.97 -1.76
CA ARG A 150 -9.15 -14.81 -2.43
C ARG A 150 -9.74 -16.18 -2.72
N PHE A 151 -10.98 -16.39 -2.28
CA PHE A 151 -11.74 -17.61 -2.51
C PHE A 151 -12.87 -17.32 -3.50
N GLU A 152 -12.82 -17.97 -4.66
CA GLU A 152 -13.91 -17.91 -5.64
C GLU A 152 -15.13 -18.72 -5.17
N PRO A 153 -16.35 -18.39 -5.61
CA PRO A 153 -17.55 -19.20 -5.31
C PRO A 153 -17.37 -20.67 -5.70
N GLY A 154 -17.60 -21.59 -4.76
CA GLY A 154 -17.45 -23.04 -4.93
C GLY A 154 -16.01 -23.55 -4.97
N ALA A 155 -15.01 -22.68 -4.77
CA ALA A 155 -13.62 -23.10 -4.71
C ALA A 155 -13.26 -23.63 -3.32
N ALA A 156 -12.50 -24.72 -3.27
CA ALA A 156 -11.87 -25.25 -2.08
C ALA A 156 -10.35 -25.12 -2.19
N GLU A 157 -9.74 -24.42 -1.25
CA GLU A 157 -8.30 -24.16 -1.21
C GLU A 157 -7.72 -24.53 0.15
N GLU A 158 -6.46 -24.96 0.16
CA GLU A 158 -5.72 -25.16 1.41
C GLU A 158 -5.01 -23.87 1.81
N VAL A 159 -5.14 -23.53 3.09
CA VAL A 159 -4.62 -22.28 3.64
C VAL A 159 -3.75 -22.59 4.84
N GLU A 160 -2.68 -21.82 4.99
CA GLU A 160 -1.80 -21.89 6.14
C GLU A 160 -2.14 -20.78 7.13
N LEU A 161 -2.29 -21.15 8.40
CA LEU A 161 -2.59 -20.24 9.49
C LEU A 161 -1.47 -20.25 10.53
N VAL A 162 -1.16 -19.07 11.07
CA VAL A 162 -0.23 -18.86 12.18
C VAL A 162 -0.94 -18.21 13.36
N PRO A 163 -0.52 -18.48 14.61
CA PRO A 163 -1.10 -17.83 15.77
C PRO A 163 -0.93 -16.31 15.73
N ILE A 164 -1.96 -15.61 16.20
CA ILE A 164 -1.88 -14.17 16.48
C ILE A 164 -0.93 -13.98 17.67
N GLY A 165 0.07 -13.12 17.50
CA GLY A 165 1.03 -12.76 18.55
C GLY A 165 0.57 -11.58 19.42
N GLY A 166 1.50 -11.02 20.20
CA GLY A 166 1.23 -9.89 21.10
C GLY A 166 0.32 -10.29 22.26
N ASP A 167 -0.53 -9.36 22.72
CA ASP A 167 -1.45 -9.58 23.85
C ASP A 167 -2.63 -10.50 23.52
N ARG A 168 -2.78 -10.93 22.26
CA ARG A 168 -3.86 -11.82 21.79
C ARG A 168 -5.24 -11.30 22.19
N ILE A 169 -5.50 -10.03 21.88
CA ILE A 169 -6.78 -9.36 22.13
C ILE A 169 -7.42 -8.99 20.80
N ILE A 170 -8.67 -9.38 20.61
CA ILE A 170 -9.42 -9.18 19.37
C ILE A 170 -10.70 -8.41 19.65
N TYR A 171 -10.72 -7.16 19.17
CA TYR A 171 -11.88 -6.28 19.20
C TYR A 171 -12.40 -6.01 17.78
N GLY A 172 -13.69 -5.73 17.64
CA GLY A 172 -14.32 -5.41 16.36
C GLY A 172 -14.74 -6.68 15.60
N LEU A 173 -14.15 -6.90 14.43
CA LEU A 173 -14.42 -8.03 13.52
C LEU A 173 -15.91 -8.41 13.46
N ARG A 174 -16.28 -9.64 13.85
CA ARG A 174 -17.67 -10.08 13.98
C ARG A 174 -18.15 -10.11 15.43
N GLY A 175 -17.34 -9.62 16.36
CA GLY A 175 -17.63 -9.62 17.78
C GLY A 175 -17.67 -11.01 18.42
N LEU A 176 -17.14 -12.04 17.76
CA LEU A 176 -17.20 -13.41 18.30
C LEU A 176 -16.18 -13.65 19.41
N CYS A 177 -15.04 -12.96 19.37
CA CYS A 177 -14.08 -12.94 20.48
C CYS A 177 -14.36 -11.77 21.44
N GLY A 178 -14.39 -10.53 20.93
CA GLY A 178 -14.80 -9.36 21.70
C GLY A 178 -13.91 -9.03 22.92
N GLY A 179 -12.67 -9.53 22.96
CA GLY A 179 -11.81 -9.45 24.13
C GLY A 179 -10.53 -10.26 24.00
N LYS A 180 -10.03 -10.79 25.12
CA LYS A 180 -8.87 -11.67 25.13
C LYS A 180 -9.22 -13.02 24.54
N LEU A 181 -8.30 -13.57 23.76
CA LEU A 181 -8.51 -14.83 23.06
C LEU A 181 -8.43 -16.05 23.97
N ASP A 182 -7.60 -15.94 25.02
CA ASP A 182 -7.29 -16.99 25.97
C ASP A 182 -8.04 -16.83 27.31
N ASP A 183 -9.08 -15.97 27.36
CA ASP A 183 -9.97 -15.92 28.53
C ASP A 183 -10.78 -17.22 28.59
N GLN A 184 -10.76 -17.88 29.76
CA GLN A 184 -11.31 -19.23 29.95
C GLN A 184 -12.84 -19.32 30.02
N ASP A 185 -13.56 -18.22 29.79
CA ASP A 185 -15.01 -18.15 29.90
C ASP A 185 -15.75 -18.45 28.58
N ARG A 186 -15.23 -19.39 27.79
CA ARG A 186 -15.82 -19.80 26.51
C ARG A 186 -16.28 -21.24 26.47
#